data_AF-A0A376TIZ0-F1
#
_entry.id   AF-A0A376TIZ0-F1
#
_cell.length_a   1.000
_cell.length_b   1.000
_cell.length_c   1.000
_cell.angle_alpha   90.00
_cell.angle_beta   90.00
_cell.angle_gamma   90.00
#
_symmetry.space_group_name_H-M   'P 1'
#
loop_
_entity.id
_entity.type
_entity.pdbx_description
1 polymer ?
#
loop_
_entity_poly.entity_id
_entity_poly.type
_entity_poly.pdbx_seq_one_letter_code
_entity_poly.pdbx_strand_id
1 'polypeptide(L)' 'MEDAFDVQRDHLALMKDLKRLLRAGGTIMFSNNKRGFRMDLDGLAKLGLKAQEITQKTLSQDFARNRQITTAG' A
#
# COMPACT_ATOMS: atom_id res chain seq x y z
N MET A 1 -16.00 -6.29 -20.43
CA MET A 1 -15.24 -5.05 -20.21
C MET A 1 -14.55 -5.27 -18.88
N GLU A 2 -13.23 -5.45 -18.87
CA GLU A 2 -12.51 -5.58 -17.60
C GLU A 2 -12.55 -4.22 -16.91
N ASP A 3 -13.11 -4.17 -15.70
CA ASP A 3 -13.09 -2.96 -14.90
C ASP A 3 -11.64 -2.52 -14.68
N ALA A 4 -11.33 -1.27 -15.01
CA ALA A 4 -10.00 -0.73 -14.78
C ALA A 4 -9.66 -0.74 -13.29
N PHE A 5 -8.45 -1.22 -12.97
CA PHE A 5 -7.92 -1.22 -11.62
C PHE A 5 -7.72 0.22 -11.10
N ASP A 6 -8.26 0.52 -9.92
CA ASP A 6 -7.99 1.76 -9.19
C ASP A 6 -7.37 1.41 -7.83
N VAL A 7 -6.10 1.78 -7.63
CA VAL A 7 -5.36 1.48 -6.40
C VAL A 7 -6.02 1.98 -5.11
N GLN A 8 -6.81 3.07 -5.14
CA GLN A 8 -7.51 3.58 -3.96
C GLN A 8 -8.76 2.77 -3.60
N ARG A 9 -9.42 2.20 -4.61
CA ARG A 9 -10.62 1.37 -4.43
C ARG A 9 -10.24 -0.09 -4.15
N ASP A 10 -9.23 -0.56 -4.86
CA ASP A 10 -8.96 -1.99 -5.02
C ASP A 10 -7.78 -2.48 -4.15
N HIS A 11 -7.05 -1.61 -3.45
CA HIS A 11 -5.92 -2.03 -2.60
C HIS A 11 -6.35 -3.04 -1.53
N LEU A 12 -7.56 -2.92 -0.98
CA LEU A 12 -8.01 -3.85 0.07
C LEU A 12 -8.26 -5.26 -0.48
N ALA A 13 -8.82 -5.37 -1.68
CA ALA A 13 -9.00 -6.65 -2.37
C ALA A 13 -7.64 -7.28 -2.70
N LEU A 14 -6.70 -6.47 -3.21
CA LEU A 14 -5.32 -6.90 -3.45
C LEU A 14 -4.67 -7.44 -2.17
N MET A 15 -4.82 -6.75 -1.04
CA MET A 15 -4.25 -7.17 0.25
C MET A 15 -4.86 -8.47 0.77
N LYS A 16 -6.16 -8.70 0.54
CA LYS A 16 -6.83 -9.95 0.87
C LYS A 16 -6.23 -11.12 0.09
N ASP A 17 -5.99 -10.94 -1.20
CA ASP A 17 -5.39 -11.98 -2.05
C ASP A 17 -3.92 -12.22 -1.68
N LEU A 18 -3.15 -11.15 -1.45
CA LEU A 18 -1.75 -11.26 -1.00
C LEU A 18 -1.65 -11.98 0.34
N LYS A 19 -2.56 -11.72 1.30
CA LYS A 19 -2.58 -12.43 2.58
C LYS A 19 -2.67 -13.95 2.41
N ARG A 20 -3.45 -14.44 1.44
CA ARG A 20 -3.59 -15.88 1.16
C ARG A 20 -2.30 -16.50 0.62
N LEU A 21 -1.48 -15.71 -0.08
CA LEU A 21 -0.20 -16.12 -0.64
C LEU A 21 0.96 -15.97 0.34
N LEU A 22 0.79 -15.14 1.37
CA LEU A 22 1.82 -14.84 2.36
C LEU A 22 2.02 -16.03 3.31
N ARG A 23 3.25 -16.53 3.38
CA ARG A 23 3.64 -17.52 4.39
C ARG A 23 3.58 -16.91 5.79
N ALA A 24 3.42 -17.76 6.81
CA ALA A 24 3.50 -17.32 8.20
C ALA A 24 4.81 -16.58 8.47
N GLY A 25 4.71 -15.38 9.06
CA GLY A 25 5.86 -14.49 9.31
C GLY A 25 6.36 -13.71 8.10
N GLY A 26 5.73 -13.83 6.93
CA GLY A 26 6.04 -12.99 5.77
C GLY A 26 5.59 -11.54 5.97
N THR A 27 6.24 -10.63 5.25
CA THR A 27 5.90 -9.20 5.24
C THR A 27 5.58 -8.77 3.81
N ILE A 28 4.51 -8.00 3.66
CA ILE A 28 4.17 -7.34 2.39
C ILE A 28 4.75 -5.93 2.44
N MET A 29 5.55 -5.57 1.44
CA MET A 29 5.94 -4.18 1.22
C MET A 29 5.04 -3.61 0.12
N PHE A 30 4.14 -2.70 0.47
CA PHE A 30 3.24 -2.08 -0.50
C PHE A 30 3.62 -0.62 -0.70
N SER A 31 3.72 -0.21 -1.96
CA SER A 31 3.93 1.19 -2.31
C SER A 31 3.16 1.59 -3.56
N ASN A 32 2.79 2.87 -3.62
CA ASN A 32 2.19 3.48 -4.81
C ASN A 32 2.44 4.99 -4.83
N ASN A 33 2.24 5.62 -5.98
CA ASN A 33 2.46 7.05 -6.20
C ASN A 33 1.17 7.84 -6.47
N LYS A 34 -0.01 7.28 -6.13
CA LYS A 34 -1.29 7.98 -6.32
C LYS A 34 -1.34 9.16 -5.34
N ARG A 35 -1.49 10.37 -5.88
CA ARG A 35 -1.62 11.58 -5.06
C ARG A 35 -2.85 11.48 -4.17
N GLY A 36 -2.65 11.73 -2.87
CA GLY A 36 -3.72 11.66 -1.88
C GLY A 36 -4.21 10.24 -1.59
N PHE A 37 -3.43 9.21 -1.93
CA PHE A 37 -3.73 7.84 -1.53
C PHE A 37 -3.92 7.75 -0.01
N ARG A 38 -5.00 7.09 0.41
CA ARG A 38 -5.29 6.82 1.81
C ARG A 38 -5.41 5.31 1.99
N MET A 39 -4.61 4.77 2.89
CA MET A 39 -4.69 3.37 3.23
C MET A 39 -5.91 3.09 4.09
N ASP A 40 -6.66 2.04 3.76
CA ASP A 40 -7.78 1.57 4.58
C ASP A 40 -7.27 0.73 5.75
N LEU A 41 -6.90 1.41 6.84
CA LEU A 41 -6.35 0.78 8.04
C LEU A 41 -7.39 -0.11 8.74
N ASP A 42 -8.66 0.29 8.74
CA ASP A 42 -9.75 -0.48 9.36
C ASP A 42 -10.03 -1.76 8.57
N GLY A 43 -10.03 -1.67 7.24
CA GLY A 43 -10.12 -2.82 6.34
C GLY A 43 -8.96 -3.79 6.53
N LEU A 44 -7.72 -3.28 6.61
CA LEU A 44 -6.53 -4.11 6.87
C LEU A 44 -6.61 -4.80 8.23
N ALA A 45 -7.05 -4.10 9.27
CA ALA A 45 -7.24 -4.66 10.60
C ALA A 45 -8.29 -5.79 10.60
N LYS A 46 -9.41 -5.63 9.85
CA LYS A 46 -10.41 -6.69 9.64
C LYS A 46 -9.84 -7.90 8.90
N LEU A 47 -8.89 -7.67 7.99
CA LEU A 47 -8.12 -8.74 7.34
C LEU A 47 -7.05 -9.32 8.27
N GLY A 48 -6.86 -8.84 9.50
CA GLY A 48 -5.81 -9.30 10.41
C GLY A 48 -4.40 -8.94 9.95
N LEU A 49 -4.28 -7.93 9.07
CA LEU A 49 -3.02 -7.34 8.66
C LEU A 49 -2.77 -6.06 9.46
N LYS A 50 -1.50 -5.74 9.68
CA LYS A 50 -1.07 -4.46 10.25
C LYS A 50 -0.21 -3.77 9.21
N ALA A 51 -0.57 -2.55 8.83
CA ALA A 51 0.26 -1.69 8.00
C ALA A 51 1.10 -0.77 8.89
N GLN A 52 2.32 -0.50 8.45
CA GLN A 52 3.20 0.48 9.08
C GLN A 52 3.72 1.41 8.00
N GLU A 53 3.29 2.67 8.03
CA GLU A 53 3.76 3.63 7.04
C GLU A 53 5.27 3.89 7.21
N ILE A 54 6.02 3.66 6.14
CA ILE A 54 7.46 3.89 6.03
C ILE A 54 7.81 4.91 4.94
N THR A 55 6.82 5.58 4.35
CA THR A 55 6.95 6.62 3.31
C THR A 55 8.13 7.57 3.54
N GLN A 56 8.22 8.15 4.75
CA GLN A 56 9.28 9.11 5.13
C GLN A 56 10.68 8.47 5.20
N LYS A 57 10.76 7.17 5.49
CA LYS A 57 12.03 6.43 5.57
C LYS A 57 12.53 6.00 4.18
N THR A 58 11.62 5.90 3.21
CA THR A 58 11.93 5.47 1.84
C THR A 58 12.10 6.64 0.86
N LEU A 59 11.89 7.88 1.30
CA LEU A 59 12.09 9.07 0.47
C LEU A 59 13.59 9.41 0.39
N SER A 60 14.24 9.03 -0.72
CA SER A 60 15.63 9.42 -0.96
C SER A 60 15.77 10.94 -1.08
N GLN A 61 16.89 11.48 -0.60
CA GLN A 61 17.20 12.92 -0.68
C GLN A 61 17.16 13.46 -2.12
N ASP A 62 17.53 12.63 -3.10
CA ASP A 62 17.50 12.98 -4.53
C ASP A 62 16.08 13.29 -5.04
N PHE A 63 15.06 12.72 -4.39
CA PHE A 63 13.64 12.91 -4.74
C PHE A 63 12.90 13.86 -3.80
N ALA A 64 13.59 14.48 -2.83
CA ALA A 64 12.97 15.39 -1.85
C ALA A 64 12.32 16.63 -2.49
N ARG A 65 12.71 17.00 -3.72
CA ARG A 65 12.12 18.11 -4.49
C ARG A 65 11.07 17.67 -5.52
N ASN A 66 10.83 16.36 -5.68
CA ASN A 66 9.93 15.84 -6.69
C ASN A 66 8.47 15.88 -6.19
N ARG A 67 7.53 16.39 -7.02
CA ARG A 67 6.11 16.56 -6.65
C ARG A 67 5.29 15.26 -6.72
N GLN A 68 5.94 14.11 -6.87
CA GLN A 68 5.32 12.78 -6.85
C GLN A 68 5.72 12.11 -5.54
N ILE A 69 4.77 12.01 -4.61
CA ILE A 69 4.97 11.35 -3.31
C ILE A 69 4.67 9.86 -3.51
N THR A 70 5.66 9.02 -3.24
CA THR A 70 5.48 7.57 -3.17
C THR A 70 5.11 7.20 -1.74
N THR A 71 3.89 6.72 -1.50
CA THR A 71 3.46 6.20 -0.20
C THR A 71 3.94 4.76 -0.07
N ALA A 72 4.51 4.38 1.07
CA ALA A 72 4.98 3.03 1.34
C ALA A 72 4.53 2.58 2.74
N GLY A 73 4.03 1.34 2.87
CA GLY A 73 3.63 0.76 4.16
C GLY A 73 3.31 -0.73 4.14
#